data_AF-A0AAU8VDC7-F1
#
_entry.id   AF-A0AAU8VDC7-F1
#
_cell.length_a   1.000
_cell.length_b   1.000
_cell.length_c   1.000
_cell.angle_alpha   90.00
_cell.angle_beta   90.00
_cell.angle_gamma   90.00
#
_symmetry.space_group_name_H-M   'P 1'
#
loop_
_entity.id
_entity.type
_entity.pdbx_description
1 polymer ?
#
loop_
_entity_poly.entity_id
_entity_poly.type
_entity_poly.pdbx_seq_one_letter_code
_entity_poly.pdbx_strand_id
1 'polypeptide(L)' 'MCYIIDRREGCSFIDVPFTLSDAEIVRDEIQKRKRILTAVYITHSYQDYYLGLEVIKNTFPSVKIIALLQRLVILI' A
#
# COMPACT_ATOMS: atom_id res chain seq x y z
N MET A 1 -4.88 9.04 0.52
CA MET A 1 -5.44 8.77 -0.83
C MET A 1 -4.64 7.62 -1.41
N CYS A 2 -5.25 6.55 -1.88
CA CYS A 2 -4.54 5.40 -2.44
C CYS A 2 -4.99 5.10 -3.87
N TYR A 3 -4.09 4.56 -4.69
CA TYR A 3 -4.38 4.20 -6.08
C TYR A 3 -3.99 2.75 -6.36
N ILE A 4 -4.80 2.07 -7.16
CA ILE A 4 -4.48 0.75 -7.70
C ILE A 4 -4.07 0.91 -9.16
N ILE A 5 -2.87 0.43 -9.48
CA ILE A 5 -2.41 0.28 -10.85
C ILE A 5 -2.59 -1.19 -11.23
N ASP A 6 -3.48 -1.48 -12.18
CA ASP A 6 -3.66 -2.84 -12.74
C ASP A 6 -2.83 -3.00 -14.02
N ARG A 7 -2.01 -4.05 -14.09
CA ARG A 7 -1.20 -4.42 -15.25
C ARG A 7 -1.41 -5.89 -15.57
N ARG A 8 -0.99 -6.31 -16.76
CA ARG A 8 -1.08 -7.72 -17.21
C ARG A 8 -0.46 -8.71 -16.20
N GLU A 9 0.62 -8.28 -15.55
CA GLU A 9 1.48 -9.12 -14.70
C GLU A 9 1.02 -9.14 -13.23
N GLY A 10 0.06 -8.28 -12.88
CA GLY A 10 -0.41 -8.09 -11.51
C GLY A 10 -0.77 -6.64 -11.23
N CYS A 11 -1.15 -6.36 -9.99
CA CYS A 11 -1.48 -5.02 -9.54
C CYS A 11 -0.45 -4.48 -8.55
N SER A 12 -0.39 -3.16 -8.44
CA SER A 12 0.43 -2.46 -7.44
C SER A 12 -0.36 -1.34 -6.79
N PHE A 13 -0.03 -1.04 -5.54
CA PHE A 13 -0.55 0.12 -4.83
C PHE A 13 0.38 1.32 -4.91
N ILE A 14 -0.21 2.50 -5.00
CA ILE A 14 0.40 3.74 -4.54
C ILE A 14 -0.30 4.10 -3.24
N ASP A 15 0.47 4.12 -2.16
CA ASP A 15 0.06 4.38 -0.78
C ASP A 15 -0.99 3.39 -0.27
N VAL A 16 -1.29 3.46 1.03
CA VAL A 16 -2.38 2.70 1.65
C VAL A 16 -3.39 3.62 2.30
N PRO A 17 -4.64 3.16 2.52
CA PRO A 17 -5.58 3.90 3.33
C PRO A 17 -5.05 4.14 4.74
N PHE A 18 -5.42 5.28 5.33
CA PHE A 18 -5.00 5.63 6.68
C PHE A 18 -5.67 4.75 7.73
N THR A 19 -6.97 4.49 7.60
CA THR A 19 -7.71 3.69 8.57
C THR A 19 -7.64 2.20 8.25
N LEU A 20 -7.68 1.36 9.29
CA LEU A 20 -7.71 -0.09 9.13
C LEU A 20 -8.96 -0.54 8.35
N SER A 21 -10.13 0.04 8.66
CA SER A 21 -11.39 -0.30 8.00
C SER A 21 -11.33 -0.04 6.49
N ASP A 22 -10.72 1.07 6.07
CA ASP A 22 -10.55 1.37 4.65
C ASP A 22 -9.55 0.40 3.99
N ALA A 23 -8.49 0.04 4.71
CA ALA A 23 -7.51 -0.95 4.24
C ALA A 23 -8.15 -2.34 4.03
N GLU A 24 -9.10 -2.74 4.88
CA GLU A 24 -9.86 -3.98 4.71
C GLU A 24 -10.77 -3.97 3.49
N ILE A 25 -11.49 -2.87 3.24
CA ILE A 25 -12.32 -2.71 2.04
C ILE A 25 -11.46 -2.86 0.78
N VAL A 26 -10.32 -2.19 0.76
CA VAL A 26 -9.37 -2.22 -0.35
C VAL A 26 -8.76 -3.62 -0.55
N ARG A 27 -8.41 -4.31 0.54
CA ARG A 27 -7.97 -5.72 0.53
C ARG A 27 -9.01 -6.62 -0.15
N ASP A 28 -10.27 -6.51 0.27
CA ASP A 28 -11.35 -7.36 -0.22
C ASP A 28 -11.59 -7.16 -1.72
N GLU A 29 -11.51 -5.91 -2.19
CA GLU A 29 -11.61 -5.60 -3.62
C GLU A 29 -10.50 -6.24 -4.45
N ILE A 30 -9.27 -6.33 -3.95
CA ILE A 30 -8.19 -7.04 -4.65
C ILE A 30 -8.43 -8.54 -4.68
N GLN A 31 -8.84 -9.11 -3.54
CA GLN A 31 -9.12 -10.55 -3.46
C GLN A 31 -10.24 -10.95 -4.41
N LYS A 32 -11.30 -10.14 -4.52
CA LYS A 32 -12.38 -10.34 -5.50
C LYS A 32 -11.87 -10.33 -6.94
N ARG A 33 -10.92 -9.45 -7.26
CA ARG A 33 -10.31 -9.35 -8.61
C ARG A 33 -9.35 -10.50 -8.94
N LYS A 34 -9.00 -11.35 -7.96
CA LYS A 34 -8.05 -12.48 -8.12
C LYS A 34 -6.72 -12.05 -8.75
N ARG A 35 -6.28 -10.81 -8.49
CA ARG A 35 -5.00 -10.27 -8.97
C ARG A 35 -3.90 -10.57 -7.96
N ILE A 36 -2.69 -10.76 -8.47
CA ILE A 36 -1.49 -10.85 -7.64
C ILE A 36 -1.05 -9.43 -7.29
N LEU A 37 -1.00 -9.09 -6.00
CA LEU A 37 -0.45 -7.83 -5.53
C LEU A 37 1.08 -7.94 -5.46
N THR A 38 1.77 -7.23 -6.34
CA THR A 38 3.22 -7.39 -6.52
C THR A 38 4.02 -6.42 -5.66
N ALA A 39 3.54 -5.18 -5.53
CA ALA A 39 4.23 -4.13 -4.80
C ALA A 39 3.25 -3.09 -4.20
N VAL A 40 3.67 -2.47 -3.11
CA VAL A 40 3.11 -1.24 -2.55
C VAL A 40 4.20 -0.18 -2.59
N TYR A 41 3.92 0.93 -3.27
CA TYR A 41 4.79 2.11 -3.31
C TYR A 41 4.33 3.12 -2.27
N ILE A 42 5.22 3.55 -1.39
CA ILE A 42 4.94 4.56 -0.37
C ILE A 42 5.56 5.88 -0.81
N THR A 43 4.71 6.89 -1.01
CA THR A 43 5.12 8.18 -1.58
C THR A 43 5.72 9.11 -0.52
N HIS A 44 5.20 9.09 0.71
CA HIS A 44 5.61 9.99 1.80
C HIS A 44 5.72 9.26 3.15
N SER A 45 6.55 9.78 4.05
CA SER A 45 6.78 9.23 5.39
C SER A 45 5.79 9.72 6.45
N TYR A 46 4.65 10.28 6.05
CA TYR A 46 3.58 10.61 6.99
C TYR A 46 2.75 9.37 7.34
N GLN A 47 2.24 9.31 8.57
CA GLN A 47 1.63 8.10 9.13
C GLN A 47 0.43 7.59 8.33
N ASP A 48 -0.28 8.49 7.66
CA ASP A 48 -1.42 8.22 6.79
C ASP A 48 -1.07 7.45 5.50
N TYR A 49 0.22 7.29 5.19
CA TYR A 49 0.68 6.59 3.99
C TYR A 49 1.15 5.16 4.24
N TYR A 50 1.30 4.72 5.50
CA TYR A 50 1.82 3.37 5.82
C TYR A 50 1.09 2.64 6.94
N LEU A 51 0.18 3.27 7.68
CA LEU A 51 -0.52 2.60 8.80
C LEU A 51 -1.33 1.38 8.33
N GLY A 52 -2.01 1.46 7.19
CA GLY A 52 -2.76 0.34 6.60
C GLY A 52 -1.90 -0.80 6.03
N LEU A 53 -0.56 -0.70 6.05
CA LEU A 53 0.33 -1.73 5.48
C LEU A 53 0.21 -3.06 6.19
N GLU A 54 -0.09 -3.06 7.49
CA GLU A 54 -0.22 -4.29 8.27
C GLU A 54 -1.32 -5.20 7.70
N VAL A 55 -2.49 -4.64 7.41
CA VAL A 55 -3.62 -5.36 6.80
C VAL A 55 -3.23 -5.96 5.46
N ILE A 56 -2.54 -5.16 4.63
CA ILE A 56 -2.07 -5.60 3.31
C ILE A 56 -1.01 -6.69 3.41
N LYS A 57 -0.03 -6.56 4.31
CA LYS A 57 1.08 -7.51 4.46
C LYS A 57 0.63 -8.84 5.06
N ASN A 58 -0.33 -8.81 5.99
CA ASN A 58 -0.94 -10.01 6.53
C ASN A 58 -1.71 -10.79 5.45
N THR A 59 -2.36 -10.09 4.52
CA THR A 59 -3.12 -10.73 3.44
C THR A 59 -2.24 -11.18 2.27
N PHE A 60 -1.24 -10.38 1.92
CA PHE A 60 -0.34 -10.57 0.79
C PHE A 60 1.12 -10.62 1.30
N PRO A 61 1.54 -11.70 1.98
CA PRO A 61 2.85 -11.75 2.65
C PRO A 61 4.03 -11.57 1.69
N SER A 62 3.90 -11.98 0.43
CA SER A 62 4.93 -11.84 -0.60
C SER A 62 5.02 -10.45 -1.24
N VAL A 63 4.14 -9.50 -0.87
CA VAL A 63 4.14 -8.15 -1.46
C VAL A 63 5.43 -7.40 -1.12
N LYS A 64 6.02 -6.74 -2.11
CA LYS A 64 7.19 -5.87 -1.90
C LYS A 64 6.73 -4.50 -1.41
N ILE A 65 7.37 -3.98 -0.37
CA ILE A 65 7.15 -2.59 0.07
C ILE A 65 8.32 -1.75 -0.45
N ILE A 66 8.00 -0.72 -1.22
CA ILE A 66 8.98 0.17 -1.86
C ILE A 66 8.68 1.58 -1.39
N ALA A 67 9.57 2.14 -0.57
CA ALA A 67 9.44 3.52 -0.09
C ALA A 67 10.52 4.38 -0.75
N LEU A 68 10.19 5.64 -1.00
CA LEU A 68 11.20 6.63 -1.38
C LEU A 68 12.11 6.91 -0.18
N LEU A 69 13.41 7.06 -0.45
CA LEU A 69 14.35 7.54 0.55
C LEU A 69 14.03 9.01 0.85
N GLN A 70 13.36 9.26 1.96
CA GLN A 70 13.07 10.63 2.42
C GLN A 70 14.05 11.02 3.51
N ARG A 71 14.70 12.18 3.32
CA ARG A 71 15.59 12.77 4.32
C ARG A 71 14.73 13.55 5.30
N LEU A 72 14.76 13.18 6.57
CA LEU A 72 14.17 13.96 7.64
C LEU A 72 14.97 15.26 7.78
N VAL A 73 14.49 16.37 7.22
CA VAL A 73 14.99 17.71 7.55
C VAL A 73 14.13 18.20 8.71
N ILE A 74 14.58 17.96 9.94
CA ILE A 74 14.02 18.66 11.10
C ILE A 74 14.64 20.05 11.07
N LEU A 75 13.88 21.03 10.56
CA LEU A 75 14.17 22.44 10.81
C LEU A 75 13.66 22.73 12.24
N ILE A 76 14.58 22.67 13.21
CA ILE A 76 14.41 23.24 14.55
C ILE A 76 15.31 24.46 14.66
#